data_AF-A0A803VKC5-F1
#
_entry.id   AF-A0A803VKC5-F1
#
_cell.length_a   1.000
_cell.length_b   1.000
_cell.length_c   1.000
_cell.angle_alpha   90.00
_cell.angle_beta   90.00
_cell.angle_gamma   90.00
#
_symmetry.space_group_name_H-M   'P 1'
#
loop_
_entity.id
_entity.type
_entity.pdbx_description
1 polymer ?
#
loop_
_entity_poly.entity_id
_entity_poly.type
_entity_poly.pdbx_seq_one_letter_code
_entity_poly.pdbx_strand_id
1 'polypeptide(L)'
;MTLRKGEKMTISIQEHMAIDVCPGPIKPIKQISDYFPRFPRGLPADVAPPPPPPPPPPPPPPPPPPPPPPPPPPPPPPPPPAEPSASPGQAPRDEEEDVDQLFGAHGATPAEQPAKSPAPEELVDPEGYESDDCTALGTLDFSLLYDQENNALHCTINKAKGLKPMDHNGLADPYVKLHLLPGASKANKLRTKTLRNTLNPTWNETLTYYGITDEDMIRKTLRISVCDEDKFRHNEFIGETRIPLKKLKPNQTKNFNICLEKQLPVDKTEDKSLEERGRILISLKYSSQKQGLQVGILRCAHLAAMDANGYSDPYVKIYLKPDEDKKSKHKTAVKKKTLNPEFNEEFFYEIKHGDLAKKTLEVTVWDYDIGKSNDFIGGVVLGINAKGERLKHWFDCLKNKDKKIERWHTLTNELPGAVLSD
;
A
#
# COMPACT_ATOMS: atom_id res chain seq x y z
N MET A 1 -28.20 52.75 16.58
CA MET A 1 -28.38 53.19 15.18
C MET A 1 -26.97 53.30 14.59
N THR A 2 -26.53 52.66 13.52
CA THR A 2 -27.23 52.11 12.35
C THR A 2 -26.27 51.09 11.70
N LEU A 3 -26.81 49.94 11.30
CA LEU A 3 -26.10 48.91 10.52
C LEU A 3 -25.70 49.43 9.14
N ARG A 4 -24.51 49.03 8.65
CA ARG A 4 -24.23 48.99 7.21
C ARG A 4 -23.89 47.56 6.78
N LYS A 5 -24.66 47.15 5.80
CA LYS A 5 -24.80 45.85 5.15
C LYS A 5 -23.88 45.83 3.92
N GLY A 6 -23.28 44.68 3.62
CA GLY A 6 -22.66 44.40 2.31
C GLY A 6 -21.82 43.12 2.42
N GLU A 7 -21.80 42.17 1.48
CA GLU A 7 -22.62 41.88 0.31
C GLU A 7 -22.28 40.40 0.00
N LYS A 8 -23.28 39.58 -0.37
CA LYS A 8 -23.07 38.17 -0.70
C LYS A 8 -22.55 38.07 -2.13
N MET A 9 -21.43 37.38 -2.32
CA MET A 9 -20.87 37.11 -3.65
C MET A 9 -21.52 35.86 -4.24
N THR A 10 -22.46 36.07 -5.17
CA THR A 10 -23.08 35.05 -6.03
C THR A 10 -22.09 34.63 -7.13
N ILE A 11 -21.74 33.35 -7.21
CA ILE A 11 -20.95 32.80 -8.32
C ILE A 11 -21.92 32.35 -9.42
N SER A 12 -21.88 33.07 -10.54
CA SER A 12 -22.58 32.75 -11.79
C SER A 12 -21.80 31.69 -12.57
N ILE A 13 -22.48 30.63 -12.98
CA ILE A 13 -21.93 29.59 -13.85
C ILE A 13 -22.09 30.08 -15.29
N GLN A 14 -20.99 30.48 -15.92
CA GLN A 14 -20.94 30.70 -17.37
C GLN A 14 -20.42 29.44 -18.07
N GLU A 15 -21.28 28.90 -18.92
CA GLU A 15 -20.97 27.93 -19.96
C GLU A 15 -19.98 28.53 -20.98
N HIS A 16 -19.06 27.69 -21.48
CA HIS A 16 -18.52 27.64 -22.86
C HIS A 16 -17.05 27.19 -22.87
N MET A 17 -16.82 25.90 -23.15
CA MET A 17 -15.69 25.46 -23.98
C MET A 17 -16.19 24.31 -24.85
N ALA A 18 -16.57 24.63 -26.09
CA ALA A 18 -16.85 23.66 -27.12
C ALA A 18 -15.54 22.92 -27.48
N ILE A 19 -15.57 21.60 -27.41
CA ILE A 19 -14.52 20.75 -27.99
C ILE A 19 -14.86 20.64 -29.48
N ASP A 20 -13.99 21.19 -30.31
CA ASP A 20 -14.07 21.10 -31.76
C ASP A 20 -13.68 19.68 -32.19
N VAL A 21 -14.66 18.84 -32.50
CA VAL A 21 -14.45 17.46 -32.98
C VAL A 21 -14.73 17.45 -34.47
N CYS A 22 -13.68 17.41 -35.30
CA CYS A 22 -13.83 17.25 -36.75
C CYS A 22 -14.54 15.91 -37.05
N PRO A 23 -15.68 15.89 -37.77
CA PRO A 23 -16.30 14.64 -38.17
C PRO A 23 -15.60 14.10 -39.43
N GLY A 24 -14.61 13.23 -39.23
CA GLY A 24 -14.11 12.38 -40.31
C GLY A 24 -15.17 11.35 -40.75
N PRO A 25 -15.15 10.87 -42.00
CA PRO A 25 -16.16 9.94 -42.50
C PRO A 25 -16.15 8.62 -41.71
N ILE A 26 -17.32 8.27 -41.17
CA ILE A 26 -17.56 7.03 -40.43
C ILE A 26 -17.38 5.86 -41.40
N LYS A 27 -16.34 5.05 -41.20
CA LYS A 27 -16.17 3.80 -41.93
C LYS A 27 -17.14 2.75 -41.38
N PRO A 28 -17.83 1.95 -42.22
CA PRO A 28 -18.74 0.92 -41.73
C PRO A 28 -18.00 -0.12 -40.89
N ILE A 29 -18.59 -0.47 -39.75
CA ILE A 29 -18.12 -1.52 -38.85
C ILE A 29 -18.34 -2.87 -39.56
N LYS A 30 -17.27 -3.64 -39.79
CA LYS A 30 -17.36 -4.99 -40.37
C LYS A 30 -18.17 -5.89 -39.44
N GLN A 31 -19.13 -6.64 -40.00
CA GLN A 31 -19.89 -7.61 -39.21
C GLN A 31 -19.01 -8.82 -38.90
N ILE A 32 -19.23 -9.45 -37.73
CA ILE A 32 -18.50 -10.65 -37.30
C ILE A 32 -18.57 -11.79 -38.34
N SER A 33 -19.59 -11.81 -39.19
CA SER A 33 -19.75 -12.76 -40.30
C SER A 33 -18.66 -12.68 -41.37
N ASP A 34 -17.95 -11.55 -41.49
CA ASP A 34 -16.91 -11.35 -42.51
C ASP A 34 -15.60 -12.07 -42.17
N TYR A 35 -15.48 -12.60 -40.95
CA TYR A 35 -14.31 -13.34 -40.47
C TYR A 35 -14.46 -14.86 -40.54
N PHE A 36 -15.62 -15.37 -40.97
CA PHE A 36 -15.84 -16.81 -41.10
C PHE A 36 -15.85 -17.24 -42.58
N PRO A 37 -14.89 -18.08 -43.03
CA PRO A 37 -14.90 -18.61 -44.39
C PRO A 37 -16.15 -19.48 -44.62
N ARG A 38 -16.97 -19.12 -45.61
CA ARG A 38 -18.06 -19.97 -46.09
C ARG A 38 -17.48 -21.12 -46.89
N PHE A 39 -17.54 -22.33 -46.35
CA PHE A 39 -17.21 -23.54 -47.10
C PHE A 39 -18.45 -24.03 -47.89
N PRO A 40 -18.36 -24.20 -49.22
CA PRO A 40 -19.40 -24.90 -49.98
C PRO A 40 -19.45 -26.37 -49.55
N ARG A 41 -20.65 -26.90 -49.29
CA ARG A 41 -20.87 -28.32 -49.01
C ARG A 41 -20.70 -29.15 -50.29
N GLY A 42 -19.80 -30.13 -50.22
CA GLY A 42 -19.82 -31.32 -51.06
C GLY A 42 -18.60 -31.47 -51.96
N LEU A 43 -17.68 -32.38 -51.58
CA LEU A 43 -16.87 -33.30 -52.42
C LEU A 43 -15.92 -34.11 -51.49
N PRO A 44 -15.44 -35.30 -51.90
CA PRO A 44 -15.09 -36.40 -50.99
C PRO A 44 -13.70 -36.28 -50.33
N ALA A 45 -13.54 -36.99 -49.22
CA ALA A 45 -12.34 -37.03 -48.40
C ALA A 45 -11.22 -37.87 -49.03
N ASP A 46 -10.25 -37.21 -49.66
CA ASP A 46 -8.82 -37.63 -49.63
C ASP A 46 -7.92 -36.60 -50.35
N VAL A 47 -7.58 -35.48 -49.70
CA VAL A 47 -6.45 -34.61 -50.10
C VAL A 47 -5.91 -33.91 -48.85
N ALA A 48 -4.60 -34.03 -48.59
CA ALA A 48 -3.91 -33.34 -47.49
C ALA A 48 -4.00 -31.80 -47.63
N PRO A 49 -4.12 -31.05 -46.52
CA PRO A 49 -4.27 -29.59 -46.59
C PRO A 49 -2.96 -28.91 -47.04
N PRO A 50 -3.05 -27.78 -47.78
CA PRO A 50 -1.88 -27.01 -48.18
C PRO A 50 -1.20 -26.33 -46.97
N PRO A 51 0.12 -26.05 -47.06
CA PRO A 51 0.85 -25.38 -45.98
C PRO A 51 0.35 -23.94 -45.77
N PRO A 52 0.45 -23.41 -44.53
CA PRO A 52 -0.01 -22.06 -44.21
C PRO A 52 0.82 -20.98 -44.93
N PRO A 53 0.23 -19.81 -45.22
CA PRO A 53 0.94 -18.70 -45.82
C PRO A 53 2.01 -18.12 -44.88
N PRO A 54 3.08 -17.51 -45.42
CA PRO A 54 4.12 -16.88 -44.62
C PRO A 54 3.58 -15.67 -43.83
N PRO A 55 4.19 -15.35 -42.67
CA PRO A 55 3.77 -14.21 -41.85
C PRO A 55 4.00 -12.87 -42.57
N PRO A 56 3.19 -11.84 -42.27
CA PRO A 56 3.37 -10.51 -42.84
C PRO A 56 4.66 -9.84 -42.35
N PRO A 57 5.25 -8.91 -43.12
CA PRO A 57 6.44 -8.17 -42.72
C PRO A 57 6.18 -7.29 -41.49
N PRO A 58 7.22 -7.02 -40.67
CA PRO A 58 7.09 -6.16 -39.49
C PRO A 58 6.74 -4.71 -39.88
N PRO A 59 6.00 -3.99 -39.00
CA PRO A 59 5.68 -2.58 -39.23
C PRO A 59 6.93 -1.70 -39.16
N PRO A 60 6.93 -0.53 -39.84
CA PRO A 60 8.03 0.43 -39.77
C PRO A 60 8.20 1.01 -38.36
N PRO A 61 9.41 1.45 -37.98
CA PRO A 61 9.67 2.04 -36.68
C PRO A 61 8.92 3.37 -36.48
N PRO A 62 8.56 3.73 -35.23
CA PRO A 62 7.91 4.99 -34.93
C PRO A 62 8.84 6.19 -35.18
N PRO A 63 8.28 7.37 -35.50
CA PRO A 63 9.06 8.60 -35.66
C PRO A 63 9.73 9.02 -34.33
N PRO A 64 10.87 9.75 -34.40
CA PRO A 64 11.56 10.23 -33.21
C PRO A 64 10.71 11.26 -32.42
N PRO A 65 10.89 11.33 -31.09
CA PRO A 65 10.17 12.29 -30.26
C PRO A 65 10.58 13.75 -30.56
N PRO A 66 9.68 14.73 -30.33
CA PRO A 66 10.00 16.14 -30.50
C PRO A 66 11.06 16.59 -29.47
N PRO A 67 11.85 17.65 -29.80
CA PRO A 67 12.84 18.20 -28.89
C PRO A 67 12.21 18.79 -27.62
N PRO A 68 12.92 18.78 -26.48
CA PRO A 68 12.41 19.34 -25.22
C PRO A 68 12.25 20.86 -25.28
N PRO A 69 11.30 21.44 -24.53
CA PRO A 69 11.12 22.88 -24.43
C PRO A 69 12.33 23.55 -23.73
N PRO A 70 12.60 24.84 -24.02
CA PRO A 70 13.67 25.60 -23.36
C PRO A 70 13.39 25.78 -21.86
N PRO A 71 14.45 25.91 -21.03
CA PRO A 71 14.30 26.09 -19.58
C PRO A 71 13.69 27.45 -19.22
N PRO A 72 12.96 27.54 -18.09
CA PRO A 72 12.40 28.80 -17.60
C PRO A 72 13.49 29.77 -17.11
N PRO A 73 13.22 31.10 -17.13
CA PRO A 73 14.17 32.10 -16.66
C PRO A 73 14.38 32.00 -15.13
N PRO A 74 15.56 32.43 -14.62
CA PRO A 74 15.88 32.36 -13.20
C PRO A 74 15.04 33.35 -12.37
N PRO A 75 14.76 33.03 -11.09
CA PRO A 75 14.00 33.90 -10.20
C PRO A 75 14.82 35.13 -9.76
N PRO A 76 14.15 36.24 -9.38
CA PRO A 76 14.80 37.44 -8.89
C PRO A 76 15.42 37.24 -7.48
N PRO A 77 16.47 38.00 -7.12
CA PRO A 77 17.15 37.87 -5.85
C PRO A 77 16.32 38.38 -4.66
N PRO A 78 16.51 37.80 -3.45
CA PRO A 78 15.78 38.21 -2.24
C PRO A 78 16.29 39.55 -1.66
N PRO A 79 15.44 40.29 -0.93
CA PRO A 79 15.83 41.54 -0.26
C PRO A 79 16.68 41.28 1.00
N PRO A 80 17.50 42.27 1.43
CA PRO A 80 18.41 42.12 2.57
C PRO A 80 17.70 42.21 3.93
N PRO A 81 18.29 41.61 4.99
CA PRO A 81 17.69 41.58 6.33
C PRO A 81 17.87 42.88 7.12
N ALA A 82 16.89 43.22 7.95
CA ALA A 82 16.93 44.34 8.89
C ALA A 82 17.39 43.89 10.29
N GLU A 83 18.29 44.65 10.91
CA GLU A 83 18.81 44.44 12.27
C GLU A 83 17.89 45.03 13.37
N PRO A 84 18.01 44.55 14.63
CA PRO A 84 17.07 44.85 15.70
C PRO A 84 17.50 46.07 16.54
N SER A 85 16.54 46.81 17.08
CA SER A 85 16.81 47.83 18.12
C SER A 85 15.79 47.78 19.25
N ALA A 86 16.33 47.95 20.45
CA ALA A 86 15.75 47.70 21.76
C ALA A 86 14.87 48.85 22.28
N SER A 87 14.09 48.53 23.31
CA SER A 87 13.23 49.40 24.14
C SER A 87 13.94 50.64 24.73
N PRO A 88 13.18 51.63 25.22
CA PRO A 88 12.99 51.73 26.67
C PRO A 88 11.59 52.20 27.11
N GLY A 89 11.24 51.89 28.37
CA GLY A 89 9.91 52.11 28.96
C GLY A 89 9.72 53.41 29.74
N GLN A 90 8.54 53.54 30.37
CA GLN A 90 8.24 54.32 31.59
C GLN A 90 6.74 54.14 31.96
N ALA A 91 6.45 53.99 33.25
CA ALA A 91 5.12 54.12 33.89
C ALA A 91 4.87 55.62 34.27
N PRO A 92 3.82 56.06 35.02
CA PRO A 92 2.63 55.38 35.60
C PRO A 92 1.28 56.19 35.49
N ARG A 93 0.24 55.78 36.27
CA ARG A 93 -0.98 56.49 36.76
C ARG A 93 -2.21 56.52 35.85
N ASP A 94 -3.48 56.49 36.29
CA ASP A 94 -4.30 56.24 37.52
C ASP A 94 -5.71 55.85 36.94
N GLU A 95 -6.62 55.10 37.54
CA GLU A 95 -7.62 55.43 38.58
C GLU A 95 -8.45 54.12 38.80
N GLU A 96 -8.57 53.59 40.03
CA GLU A 96 -9.79 53.49 40.88
C GLU A 96 -10.94 52.65 40.26
N GLU A 97 -11.61 51.66 40.87
CA GLU A 97 -12.02 51.33 42.26
C GLU A 97 -12.03 49.77 42.41
N ASP A 98 -11.53 49.15 43.50
CA ASP A 98 -12.21 48.82 44.79
C ASP A 98 -13.44 47.90 44.56
N VAL A 99 -13.67 46.73 45.18
CA VAL A 99 -13.21 45.99 46.38
C VAL A 99 -13.72 44.54 46.17
N ASP A 100 -12.91 43.47 46.31
CA ASP A 100 -12.63 42.72 47.55
C ASP A 100 -13.92 42.26 48.29
N GLN A 101 -14.11 41.02 48.76
CA GLN A 101 -13.28 40.16 49.61
C GLN A 101 -14.26 39.03 50.09
N LEU A 102 -13.93 37.87 50.66
CA LEU A 102 -12.71 37.13 50.96
C LEU A 102 -13.18 35.77 51.55
N PHE A 103 -12.44 34.71 51.23
CA PHE A 103 -11.94 33.62 52.12
C PHE A 103 -12.84 32.89 53.12
N GLY A 104 -12.48 31.61 53.30
CA GLY A 104 -12.46 31.05 54.65
C GLY A 104 -12.57 29.54 54.71
N ALA A 105 -11.49 28.88 55.11
CA ALA A 105 -11.38 27.44 55.24
C ALA A 105 -11.48 26.96 56.70
N HIS A 106 -11.57 25.63 56.86
CA HIS A 106 -11.29 24.77 58.03
C HIS A 106 -12.41 24.46 59.05
N GLY A 107 -12.66 23.16 59.25
CA GLY A 107 -12.64 22.56 60.60
C GLY A 107 -13.85 21.71 61.07
N ALA A 108 -13.62 20.39 61.19
CA ALA A 108 -14.09 19.45 62.23
C ALA A 108 -15.54 18.84 62.24
N THR A 109 -15.57 17.51 62.47
CA THR A 109 -16.68 16.56 62.79
C THR A 109 -16.99 16.53 64.32
N PRO A 110 -17.88 15.68 64.94
CA PRO A 110 -18.67 14.50 64.49
C PRO A 110 -20.13 14.36 65.08
N ALA A 111 -20.73 13.16 64.89
CA ALA A 111 -21.97 12.56 65.47
C ALA A 111 -23.29 12.88 64.71
N GLU A 112 -24.27 11.98 64.49
CA GLU A 112 -24.72 10.77 65.20
C GLU A 112 -25.64 9.95 64.26
N GLN A 113 -25.64 8.61 64.34
CA GLN A 113 -26.64 7.73 63.68
C GLN A 113 -27.94 7.68 64.51
N PRO A 114 -29.08 7.21 63.96
CA PRO A 114 -29.38 5.79 64.15
C PRO A 114 -29.98 5.06 62.93
N ALA A 115 -29.74 3.74 62.95
CA ALA A 115 -30.17 2.72 62.01
C ALA A 115 -31.64 2.28 62.15
N LYS A 116 -32.19 1.63 61.10
CA LYS A 116 -32.99 0.39 61.20
C LYS A 116 -33.14 -0.32 59.85
N SER A 117 -33.15 -1.64 59.93
CA SER A 117 -32.90 -2.72 58.95
C SER A 117 -34.21 -3.36 58.37
N PRO A 118 -34.26 -4.61 57.84
CA PRO A 118 -34.04 -5.00 56.42
C PRO A 118 -35.14 -5.93 55.81
N ALA A 119 -34.88 -6.41 54.56
CA ALA A 119 -35.33 -7.68 53.91
C ALA A 119 -36.61 -7.68 53.02
N PRO A 120 -36.82 -8.67 52.10
CA PRO A 120 -35.94 -9.76 51.65
C PRO A 120 -35.75 -9.90 50.12
N GLU A 121 -34.82 -10.81 49.82
CA GLU A 121 -34.38 -11.44 48.57
C GLU A 121 -35.47 -11.83 47.55
N GLU A 122 -35.27 -11.45 46.28
CA GLU A 122 -35.71 -12.27 45.14
C GLU A 122 -34.46 -12.85 44.46
N LEU A 123 -34.41 -14.18 44.45
CA LEU A 123 -33.48 -14.98 43.67
C LEU A 123 -33.81 -14.78 42.18
N VAL A 124 -32.98 -14.03 41.47
CA VAL A 124 -32.97 -14.06 40.00
C VAL A 124 -31.64 -14.61 39.55
N ASP A 125 -31.72 -15.85 39.11
CA ASP A 125 -30.72 -16.59 38.35
C ASP A 125 -30.27 -15.79 37.12
N PRO A 126 -28.97 -15.47 36.93
CA PRO A 126 -28.50 -14.88 35.69
C PRO A 126 -27.56 -15.85 34.95
N GLU A 127 -27.98 -17.10 34.73
CA GLU A 127 -27.58 -17.82 33.51
C GLU A 127 -28.65 -17.63 32.43
N GLY A 128 -28.45 -16.62 31.57
CA GLY A 128 -29.25 -16.47 30.36
C GLY A 128 -29.14 -15.06 29.80
N TYR A 129 -28.80 -14.97 28.51
CA TYR A 129 -28.73 -13.77 27.67
C TYR A 129 -27.35 -13.08 27.52
N GLU A 130 -26.37 -13.83 27.01
CA GLU A 130 -25.33 -13.27 26.13
C GLU A 130 -25.47 -13.88 24.72
N SER A 131 -26.52 -13.53 23.95
CA SER A 131 -26.70 -14.14 22.61
C SER A 131 -27.13 -13.22 21.46
N ASP A 132 -27.42 -11.93 21.68
CA ASP A 132 -27.93 -11.07 20.58
C ASP A 132 -26.95 -9.97 20.12
N ASP A 133 -25.86 -9.71 20.85
CA ASP A 133 -24.99 -8.56 20.56
C ASP A 133 -24.01 -8.83 19.37
N CYS A 134 -23.65 -10.08 19.09
CA CYS A 134 -22.71 -10.43 18.02
C CYS A 134 -23.30 -10.29 16.61
N THR A 135 -24.60 -10.52 16.42
CA THR A 135 -25.25 -10.41 15.09
C THR A 135 -25.60 -8.96 14.74
N ALA A 136 -25.57 -8.05 15.73
CA ALA A 136 -26.04 -6.67 15.60
C ALA A 136 -25.26 -5.82 14.57
N LEU A 137 -24.01 -6.20 14.27
CA LEU A 137 -23.17 -5.51 13.29
C LEU A 137 -23.17 -6.16 11.90
N GLY A 138 -23.78 -7.35 11.79
CA GLY A 138 -23.80 -8.18 10.59
C GLY A 138 -22.73 -9.27 10.56
N THR A 139 -22.74 -10.04 9.48
CA THR A 139 -21.82 -11.17 9.26
C THR A 139 -20.99 -10.95 8.01
N LEU A 140 -19.74 -11.41 8.01
CA LEU A 140 -18.81 -11.33 6.89
C LEU A 140 -18.38 -12.71 6.43
N ASP A 141 -18.49 -12.96 5.13
CA ASP A 141 -18.07 -14.17 4.44
C ASP A 141 -16.83 -13.89 3.60
N PHE A 142 -15.75 -14.62 3.87
CA PHE A 142 -14.47 -14.44 3.20
C PHE A 142 -13.64 -15.73 3.22
N SER A 143 -12.61 -15.81 2.40
CA SER A 143 -11.67 -16.92 2.40
C SER A 143 -10.22 -16.43 2.37
N LEU A 144 -9.35 -17.18 3.05
CA LEU A 144 -7.92 -16.90 3.11
C LEU A 144 -7.14 -18.08 2.55
N LEU A 145 -6.14 -17.80 1.72
CA LEU A 145 -5.21 -18.79 1.17
C LEU A 145 -3.79 -18.25 1.32
N TYR A 146 -2.95 -18.97 2.06
CA TYR A 146 -1.51 -18.71 2.08
C TYR A 146 -0.85 -19.56 0.99
N ASP A 147 -0.46 -18.92 -0.11
CA ASP A 147 0.36 -19.51 -1.15
C ASP A 147 1.82 -19.40 -0.72
N GLN A 148 2.36 -20.51 -0.21
CA GLN A 148 3.71 -20.57 0.31
C GLN A 148 4.75 -20.52 -0.81
N GLU A 149 4.43 -21.03 -1.99
CA GLU A 149 5.34 -21.06 -3.13
C GLU A 149 5.61 -19.64 -3.64
N ASN A 150 4.56 -18.82 -3.74
CA ASN A 150 4.65 -17.43 -4.19
C ASN A 150 4.85 -16.41 -3.07
N ASN A 151 4.92 -16.86 -1.81
CA ASN A 151 4.95 -16.00 -0.62
C ASN A 151 3.82 -14.97 -0.64
N ALA A 152 2.58 -15.43 -0.88
CA ALA A 152 1.43 -14.57 -1.05
C ALA A 152 0.29 -14.98 -0.12
N LEU A 153 -0.38 -13.99 0.48
CA LEU A 153 -1.61 -14.21 1.24
C LEU A 153 -2.77 -13.63 0.44
N HIS A 154 -3.58 -14.51 -0.15
CA HIS A 154 -4.79 -14.15 -0.86
C HIS A 154 -5.95 -14.04 0.13
N CYS A 155 -6.58 -12.87 0.17
CA CYS A 155 -7.72 -12.56 1.02
C CYS A 155 -8.92 -12.28 0.10
N THR A 156 -9.79 -13.27 -0.09
CA THR A 156 -10.98 -13.12 -0.93
C THR A 156 -12.16 -12.71 -0.08
N ILE A 157 -12.67 -11.50 -0.29
CA ILE A 157 -13.83 -10.95 0.40
C ILE A 157 -15.06 -11.23 -0.45
N ASN A 158 -15.92 -12.16 0.00
CA ASN A 158 -17.05 -12.62 -0.79
C ASN A 158 -18.24 -11.66 -0.62
N LYS A 159 -18.82 -11.63 0.58
CA LYS A 159 -20.04 -10.86 0.87
C LYS A 159 -20.19 -10.60 2.36
N ALA A 160 -21.03 -9.62 2.71
CA ALA A 160 -21.55 -9.46 4.06
C ALA A 160 -23.07 -9.54 4.05
N LYS A 161 -23.66 -9.81 5.22
CA LYS A 161 -25.11 -9.84 5.40
C LYS A 161 -25.52 -9.13 6.68
N GLY A 162 -26.64 -8.41 6.60
CA GLY A 162 -27.25 -7.74 7.75
C GLY A 162 -26.33 -6.72 8.40
N LEU A 163 -25.56 -5.98 7.60
CA LEU A 163 -24.71 -4.91 8.14
C LEU A 163 -25.57 -3.87 8.87
N LYS A 164 -24.99 -3.25 9.90
CA LYS A 164 -25.64 -2.15 10.62
C LYS A 164 -25.88 -0.97 9.66
N PRO A 165 -27.09 -0.40 9.60
CA PRO A 165 -27.36 0.86 8.92
C PRO A 165 -26.56 2.00 9.55
N MET A 166 -25.84 2.76 8.72
CA MET A 166 -25.01 3.89 9.15
C MET A 166 -25.48 5.22 8.53
N ASP A 167 -26.12 5.15 7.37
CA ASP A 167 -26.67 6.30 6.68
C ASP A 167 -28.07 6.68 7.17
N HIS A 168 -28.46 7.95 6.97
CA HIS A 168 -29.80 8.44 7.34
C HIS A 168 -30.92 7.79 6.52
N ASN A 169 -30.60 7.22 5.36
CA ASN A 169 -31.53 6.48 4.52
C ASN A 169 -31.79 5.05 5.04
N GLY A 170 -31.19 4.64 6.15
CA GLY A 170 -31.31 3.30 6.71
C GLY A 170 -30.49 2.23 5.97
N LEU A 171 -29.51 2.64 5.15
CA LEU A 171 -28.58 1.77 4.44
C LEU A 171 -27.13 2.11 4.85
N ALA A 172 -26.17 1.64 4.05
CA ALA A 172 -24.75 1.95 4.17
C ALA A 172 -24.10 1.87 2.78
N ASP A 173 -22.93 2.48 2.63
CA ASP A 173 -21.99 2.38 1.53
C ASP A 173 -20.75 1.52 1.95
N PRO A 174 -20.90 0.20 2.18
CA PRO A 174 -19.85 -0.60 2.79
C PRO A 174 -18.65 -0.87 1.88
N TYR A 175 -17.47 -0.86 2.49
CA TYR A 175 -16.22 -1.42 1.97
C TYR A 175 -15.47 -2.19 3.06
N VAL A 176 -14.60 -3.11 2.65
CA VAL A 176 -13.75 -3.89 3.56
C VAL A 176 -12.31 -3.43 3.47
N LYS A 177 -11.68 -3.31 4.63
CA LYS A 177 -10.30 -2.85 4.81
C LYS A 177 -9.49 -3.91 5.54
N LEU A 178 -8.36 -4.29 4.95
CA LEU A 178 -7.44 -5.28 5.49
C LEU A 178 -6.20 -4.60 6.07
N HIS A 179 -5.75 -5.08 7.21
CA HIS A 179 -4.48 -4.71 7.83
C HIS A 179 -3.77 -5.93 8.41
N LEU A 180 -2.48 -6.06 8.14
CA LEU A 180 -1.61 -6.99 8.85
C LEU A 180 -1.04 -6.33 10.10
N LEU A 181 -1.14 -7.02 11.23
CA LEU A 181 -0.61 -6.62 12.55
C LEU A 181 0.42 -7.65 13.03
N PRO A 182 1.50 -7.29 13.75
CA PRO A 182 1.99 -5.94 14.01
C PRO A 182 2.55 -5.27 12.74
N GLY A 183 2.80 -3.96 12.81
CA GLY A 183 3.26 -3.17 11.66
C GLY A 183 2.12 -2.59 10.83
N ALA A 184 1.16 -1.94 11.47
CA ALA A 184 0.03 -1.28 10.81
C ALA A 184 0.48 -0.02 10.04
N SER A 185 1.22 -0.20 8.94
CA SER A 185 1.65 0.89 8.06
C SER A 185 0.66 1.10 6.91
N LYS A 186 0.76 2.25 6.25
CA LYS A 186 -0.04 2.54 5.04
C LYS A 186 0.23 1.51 3.92
N ALA A 187 1.43 0.91 3.90
CA ALA A 187 1.83 -0.09 2.93
C ALA A 187 1.10 -1.43 3.09
N ASN A 188 0.68 -1.73 4.32
CA ASN A 188 -0.01 -2.97 4.69
C ASN A 188 -1.54 -2.83 4.67
N LYS A 189 -2.06 -1.73 4.12
CA LYS A 189 -3.50 -1.49 3.99
C LYS A 189 -3.98 -1.82 2.59
N LEU A 190 -4.89 -2.80 2.51
CA LEU A 190 -5.65 -3.10 1.31
C LEU A 190 -7.12 -2.74 1.56
N ARG A 191 -7.85 -2.37 0.50
CA ARG A 191 -9.29 -2.13 0.61
C ARG A 191 -10.01 -2.64 -0.63
N THR A 192 -11.24 -3.10 -0.45
CA THR A 192 -12.14 -3.43 -1.54
C THR A 192 -12.74 -2.17 -2.16
N LYS A 193 -13.48 -2.36 -3.25
CA LYS A 193 -14.44 -1.36 -3.74
C LYS A 193 -15.53 -1.08 -2.71
N THR A 194 -16.05 0.13 -2.75
CA THR A 194 -17.24 0.57 -2.01
C THR A 194 -18.48 0.20 -2.81
N LEU A 195 -19.43 -0.47 -2.17
CA LEU A 195 -20.74 -0.76 -2.75
C LEU A 195 -21.77 0.13 -2.08
N ARG A 196 -22.57 0.86 -2.87
CA ARG A 196 -23.45 1.88 -2.32
C ARG A 196 -24.83 1.34 -1.91
N ASN A 197 -25.42 1.96 -0.90
CA ASN A 197 -26.80 1.78 -0.47
C ASN A 197 -27.18 0.30 -0.27
N THR A 198 -26.39 -0.46 0.49
CA THR A 198 -26.63 -1.88 0.73
C THR A 198 -26.16 -2.34 2.11
N LEU A 199 -26.98 -3.17 2.76
CA LEU A 199 -26.62 -3.88 3.98
C LEU A 199 -26.19 -5.33 3.72
N ASN A 200 -26.25 -5.78 2.46
CA ASN A 200 -25.90 -7.13 2.03
C ASN A 200 -24.94 -7.09 0.83
N PRO A 201 -23.78 -6.41 0.95
CA PRO A 201 -22.83 -6.26 -0.13
C PRO A 201 -22.25 -7.61 -0.58
N THR A 202 -21.99 -7.74 -1.88
CA THR A 202 -21.26 -8.87 -2.47
C THR A 202 -20.11 -8.32 -3.31
N TRP A 203 -18.89 -8.40 -2.77
CA TRP A 203 -17.69 -7.87 -3.41
C TRP A 203 -17.06 -8.88 -4.37
N ASN A 204 -16.94 -10.14 -3.95
CA ASN A 204 -16.16 -11.18 -4.64
C ASN A 204 -14.78 -10.68 -5.10
N GLU A 205 -14.08 -9.97 -4.22
CA GLU A 205 -12.82 -9.28 -4.53
C GLU A 205 -11.66 -9.94 -3.77
N THR A 206 -10.59 -10.31 -4.49
CA THR A 206 -9.38 -10.87 -3.89
C THR A 206 -8.32 -9.79 -3.73
N LEU A 207 -7.97 -9.50 -2.48
CA LEU A 207 -6.88 -8.62 -2.08
C LEU A 207 -5.67 -9.47 -1.72
N THR A 208 -4.51 -9.19 -2.30
CA THR A 208 -3.32 -10.04 -2.12
C THR A 208 -2.20 -9.27 -1.43
N TYR A 209 -1.68 -9.82 -0.34
CA TYR A 209 -0.40 -9.40 0.23
C TYR A 209 0.73 -10.22 -0.38
N TYR A 210 1.79 -9.53 -0.80
CA TYR A 210 2.97 -10.17 -1.38
C TYR A 210 4.14 -10.18 -0.42
N GLY A 211 5.03 -11.15 -0.61
CA GLY A 211 6.24 -11.32 0.18
C GLY A 211 5.97 -11.84 1.59
N ILE A 212 4.81 -12.43 1.87
CA ILE A 212 4.45 -13.00 3.18
C ILE A 212 5.22 -14.30 3.41
N THR A 213 6.03 -14.33 4.47
CA THR A 213 6.91 -15.44 4.83
C THR A 213 6.26 -16.36 5.87
N ASP A 214 6.81 -17.56 6.07
CA ASP A 214 6.38 -18.47 7.13
C ASP A 214 6.49 -17.83 8.53
N GLU A 215 7.48 -16.96 8.75
CA GLU A 215 7.63 -16.22 9.99
C GLU A 215 6.48 -15.22 10.22
N ASP A 216 6.04 -14.54 9.16
CA ASP A 216 4.85 -13.68 9.22
C ASP A 216 3.60 -14.49 9.54
N MET A 217 3.47 -15.69 9.00
CA MET A 217 2.33 -16.56 9.28
C MET A 217 2.26 -16.93 10.76
N ILE A 218 3.41 -17.05 11.44
CA ILE A 218 3.46 -17.35 12.87
C ILE A 218 3.13 -16.12 13.72
N ARG A 219 3.66 -14.95 13.33
CA ARG A 219 3.66 -13.73 14.17
C ARG A 219 2.48 -12.79 13.88
N LYS A 220 2.00 -12.74 12.64
CA LYS A 220 1.03 -11.72 12.20
C LYS A 220 -0.42 -12.16 12.37
N THR A 221 -1.28 -11.17 12.54
CA THR A 221 -2.74 -11.28 12.61
C THR A 221 -3.34 -10.39 11.53
N LEU A 222 -4.23 -10.94 10.72
CA LEU A 222 -5.00 -10.18 9.74
C LEU A 222 -6.22 -9.57 10.42
N ARG A 223 -6.29 -8.25 10.46
CA ARG A 223 -7.47 -7.49 10.85
C ARG A 223 -8.29 -7.14 9.62
N ILE A 224 -9.57 -7.47 9.67
CA ILE A 224 -10.53 -7.24 8.60
C ILE A 224 -11.61 -6.33 9.17
N SER A 225 -11.64 -5.07 8.74
CA SER A 225 -12.59 -4.07 9.22
C SER A 225 -13.58 -3.74 8.09
N VAL A 226 -14.87 -3.77 8.40
CA VAL A 226 -15.95 -3.29 7.53
C VAL A 226 -16.26 -1.86 7.93
N CYS A 227 -16.24 -0.95 6.95
CA CYS A 227 -16.47 0.47 7.16
C CYS A 227 -17.48 0.98 6.14
N ASP A 228 -18.10 2.10 6.48
CA ASP A 228 -19.02 2.85 5.66
C ASP A 228 -18.30 4.04 5.01
N GLU A 229 -18.41 4.21 3.68
CA GLU A 229 -17.79 5.34 2.97
C GLU A 229 -18.79 6.50 2.82
N ASP A 230 -18.72 7.42 3.77
CA ASP A 230 -19.61 8.56 3.84
C ASP A 230 -19.02 9.76 3.07
N LYS A 231 -19.75 10.37 2.12
CA LYS A 231 -19.18 11.42 1.24
C LYS A 231 -18.91 12.75 1.95
N PHE A 232 -19.57 12.99 3.08
CA PHE A 232 -19.58 14.28 3.77
C PHE A 232 -19.42 14.18 5.30
N ARG A 233 -19.27 12.96 5.84
CA ARG A 233 -18.94 12.68 7.25
C ARG A 233 -17.73 11.79 7.36
N HIS A 234 -17.18 11.66 8.57
CA HIS A 234 -16.09 10.73 8.82
C HIS A 234 -16.57 9.30 8.56
N ASN A 235 -15.86 8.55 7.71
CA ASN A 235 -16.13 7.13 7.43
C ASN A 235 -16.42 6.37 8.73
N GLU A 236 -17.60 5.76 8.81
CA GLU A 236 -18.05 5.16 10.04
C GLU A 236 -17.67 3.68 10.10
N PHE A 237 -17.08 3.28 11.23
CA PHE A 237 -16.70 1.89 11.46
C PHE A 237 -17.96 1.07 11.77
N ILE A 238 -18.20 0.01 10.99
CA ILE A 238 -19.33 -0.89 11.22
C ILE A 238 -18.92 -2.00 12.20
N GLY A 239 -17.83 -2.72 11.88
CA GLY A 239 -17.36 -3.83 12.69
C GLY A 239 -16.07 -4.44 12.17
N GLU A 240 -15.41 -5.28 12.95
CA GLU A 240 -14.19 -5.97 12.53
C GLU A 240 -14.11 -7.42 13.00
N THR A 241 -13.18 -8.15 12.41
CA THR A 241 -12.73 -9.46 12.91
C THR A 241 -11.22 -9.58 12.76
N ARG A 242 -10.59 -10.44 13.57
CA ARG A 242 -9.14 -10.65 13.59
C ARG A 242 -8.81 -12.13 13.45
N ILE A 243 -8.00 -12.47 12.45
CA ILE A 243 -7.56 -13.83 12.17
C ILE A 243 -6.05 -13.95 12.38
N PRO A 244 -5.59 -14.59 13.47
CA PRO A 244 -4.19 -14.95 13.61
C PRO A 244 -3.78 -15.86 12.46
N LEU A 245 -2.75 -15.46 11.70
CA LEU A 245 -2.34 -16.17 10.49
C LEU A 245 -1.87 -17.60 10.78
N LYS A 246 -1.38 -17.87 11.99
CA LYS A 246 -0.95 -19.20 12.45
C LYS A 246 -2.05 -20.26 12.40
N LYS A 247 -3.32 -19.84 12.28
CA LYS A 247 -4.49 -20.73 12.14
C LYS A 247 -4.73 -21.18 10.70
N LEU A 248 -3.96 -20.67 9.73
CA LEU A 248 -4.01 -21.04 8.33
C LEU A 248 -2.97 -22.12 8.03
N LYS A 249 -3.34 -23.06 7.15
CA LYS A 249 -2.40 -24.06 6.63
C LYS A 249 -1.90 -23.59 5.26
N PRO A 250 -0.60 -23.78 4.95
CA PRO A 250 -0.07 -23.50 3.63
C PRO A 250 -0.85 -24.20 2.52
N ASN A 251 -1.07 -23.50 1.42
CA ASN A 251 -1.70 -23.98 0.18
C ASN A 251 -3.10 -24.57 0.36
N GLN A 252 -3.78 -24.22 1.47
CA GLN A 252 -5.15 -24.64 1.74
C GLN A 252 -6.04 -23.41 1.95
N THR A 253 -7.06 -23.27 1.11
CA THR A 253 -8.08 -22.25 1.28
C THR A 253 -8.92 -22.54 2.51
N LYS A 254 -9.01 -21.58 3.41
CA LYS A 254 -9.89 -21.63 4.58
C LYS A 254 -11.00 -20.60 4.42
N ASN A 255 -12.24 -21.09 4.46
CA ASN A 255 -13.44 -20.24 4.39
C ASN A 255 -13.87 -19.84 5.80
N PHE A 256 -14.35 -18.61 5.93
CA PHE A 256 -14.81 -18.00 7.16
C PHE A 256 -16.16 -17.35 6.94
N ASN A 257 -17.06 -17.53 7.89
CA ASN A 257 -18.31 -16.81 8.01
C ASN A 257 -18.40 -16.37 9.47
N ILE A 258 -18.16 -15.09 9.74
CA ILE A 258 -17.93 -14.58 11.11
C ILE A 258 -18.84 -13.38 11.38
N CYS A 259 -19.40 -13.33 12.57
CA CYS A 259 -20.10 -12.16 13.10
C CYS A 259 -19.12 -11.01 13.37
N LEU A 260 -19.46 -9.80 12.93
CA LEU A 260 -18.60 -8.65 13.12
C LEU A 260 -18.64 -8.17 14.58
N GLU A 261 -17.48 -7.82 15.11
CA GLU A 261 -17.33 -7.35 16.49
C GLU A 261 -17.10 -5.83 16.53
N LYS A 262 -17.45 -5.20 17.66
CA LYS A 262 -17.11 -3.79 17.94
C LYS A 262 -15.59 -3.63 17.98
N GLN A 263 -15.09 -2.43 17.70
CA GLN A 263 -13.66 -2.18 17.59
C GLN A 263 -12.94 -2.52 18.90
N LEU A 264 -12.16 -3.61 18.91
CA LEU A 264 -11.33 -3.96 20.07
C LEU A 264 -10.18 -2.96 20.17
N PRO A 265 -9.81 -2.50 21.39
CA PRO A 265 -8.59 -1.73 21.59
C PRO A 265 -7.42 -2.46 20.93
N VAL A 266 -6.68 -1.73 20.10
CA VAL A 266 -5.35 -2.16 19.69
C VAL A 266 -4.43 -1.52 20.68
N ASP A 267 -3.75 -2.32 21.51
CA ASP A 267 -2.66 -1.80 22.32
C ASP A 267 -1.69 -1.11 21.37
N LYS A 268 -1.52 0.20 21.56
CA LYS A 268 -0.49 0.99 20.89
C LYS A 268 0.87 0.67 21.51
N THR A 269 1.16 -0.61 21.77
CA THR A 269 2.52 -1.05 22.03
C THR A 269 3.33 -0.60 20.83
N GLU A 270 4.27 0.30 21.08
CA GLU A 270 5.19 0.87 20.10
C GLU A 270 5.66 -0.26 19.18
N ASP A 271 5.22 -0.21 17.93
CA ASP A 271 5.57 -1.16 16.87
C ASP A 271 7.10 -1.08 16.69
N LYS A 272 7.88 -1.83 17.48
CA LYS A 272 9.32 -2.00 17.23
C LYS A 272 9.57 -2.73 15.89
N SER A 273 8.51 -3.14 15.18
CA SER A 273 8.55 -3.54 13.77
C SER A 273 8.74 -2.37 12.80
N LEU A 274 8.87 -1.12 13.26
CA LEU A 274 9.25 0.07 12.47
C LEU A 274 10.60 -0.09 11.73
N GLU A 275 11.35 -1.16 11.98
CA GLU A 275 12.55 -1.53 11.23
C GLU A 275 12.26 -2.23 9.90
N GLU A 276 11.04 -2.73 9.66
CA GLU A 276 10.73 -3.46 8.43
C GLU A 276 10.51 -2.46 7.27
N ARG A 277 11.61 -2.10 6.60
CA ARG A 277 11.66 -1.12 5.50
C ARG A 277 11.03 -1.60 4.18
N GLY A 278 10.34 -2.72 4.23
CA GLY A 278 9.76 -3.45 3.11
C GLY A 278 10.65 -4.55 2.59
N ARG A 279 10.19 -5.17 1.51
CA ARG A 279 10.79 -6.36 0.90
C ARG A 279 10.86 -6.18 -0.61
N ILE A 280 11.83 -6.83 -1.23
CA ILE A 280 12.05 -6.77 -2.68
C ILE A 280 12.11 -8.19 -3.26
N LEU A 281 11.40 -8.42 -4.36
CA LEU A 281 11.48 -9.65 -5.14
C LEU A 281 12.51 -9.47 -6.25
N ILE A 282 13.58 -10.26 -6.18
CA ILE A 282 14.69 -10.24 -7.13
C ILE A 282 14.69 -11.57 -7.89
N SER A 283 15.01 -11.50 -9.18
CA SER A 283 15.31 -12.66 -10.02
C SER A 283 16.80 -12.69 -10.35
N LEU A 284 17.45 -13.83 -10.19
CA LEU A 284 18.80 -14.06 -10.69
C LEU A 284 18.82 -15.23 -11.68
N LYS A 285 19.52 -15.03 -12.80
CA LYS A 285 19.80 -16.06 -13.79
C LYS A 285 21.19 -15.83 -14.38
N TYR A 286 22.08 -16.81 -14.29
CA TYR A 286 23.29 -16.79 -15.10
C TYR A 286 23.01 -17.39 -16.47
N SER A 287 23.18 -16.64 -17.55
CA SER A 287 23.03 -17.13 -18.92
C SER A 287 24.37 -17.63 -19.46
N SER A 288 24.47 -18.93 -19.71
CA SER A 288 25.65 -19.52 -20.33
C SER A 288 25.78 -19.09 -21.79
N GLN A 289 24.65 -18.88 -22.49
CA GLN A 289 24.63 -18.43 -23.87
C GLN A 289 25.18 -17.00 -24.03
N LYS A 290 24.76 -16.08 -23.14
CA LYS A 290 25.19 -14.67 -23.19
C LYS A 290 26.45 -14.40 -22.36
N GLN A 291 26.96 -15.38 -21.63
CA GLN A 291 28.10 -15.23 -20.70
C GLN A 291 27.91 -14.06 -19.72
N GLY A 292 26.81 -14.09 -18.97
CA GLY A 292 26.54 -13.03 -18.02
C GLY A 292 25.40 -13.28 -17.05
N LEU A 293 25.36 -12.43 -16.02
CA LEU A 293 24.33 -12.42 -14.99
C LEU A 293 23.16 -11.53 -15.42
N GLN A 294 21.97 -12.11 -15.47
CA GLN A 294 20.70 -11.41 -15.65
C GLN A 294 20.04 -11.21 -14.29
N VAL A 295 19.80 -9.95 -13.94
CA VAL A 295 19.21 -9.52 -12.66
C VAL A 295 17.86 -8.88 -12.95
N GLY A 296 16.78 -9.52 -12.51
CA GLY A 296 15.43 -8.97 -12.60
C GLY A 296 15.02 -8.30 -11.29
N ILE A 297 14.54 -7.07 -11.37
CA ILE A 297 13.85 -6.38 -10.29
C ILE A 297 12.36 -6.45 -10.59
N LEU A 298 11.65 -7.32 -9.87
CA LEU A 298 10.25 -7.62 -10.18
C LEU A 298 9.34 -6.63 -9.48
N ARG A 299 9.38 -6.59 -8.15
CA ARG A 299 8.50 -5.73 -7.34
C ARG A 299 9.05 -5.53 -5.94
N CYS A 300 8.54 -4.53 -5.25
CA CYS A 300 8.67 -4.42 -3.80
C CYS A 300 7.31 -4.54 -3.12
N ALA A 301 7.32 -4.95 -1.86
CA ALA A 301 6.14 -5.02 -1.02
C ALA A 301 6.42 -4.33 0.32
N HIS A 302 5.42 -3.65 0.84
CA HIS A 302 5.41 -3.09 2.18
C HIS A 302 6.53 -2.07 2.46
N LEU A 303 6.90 -1.26 1.46
CA LEU A 303 7.96 -0.26 1.61
C LEU A 303 7.63 0.76 2.72
N ALA A 304 8.66 1.27 3.39
CA ALA A 304 8.53 2.42 4.28
C ALA A 304 8.11 3.66 3.48
N ALA A 305 7.27 4.50 4.07
CA ALA A 305 6.89 5.79 3.50
C ALA A 305 7.88 6.86 3.95
N MET A 306 8.59 7.48 3.01
CA MET A 306 9.54 8.56 3.31
C MET A 306 8.94 9.96 3.07
N ASP A 307 7.88 10.06 2.27
CA ASP A 307 7.20 11.32 2.03
C ASP A 307 6.21 11.69 3.16
N ALA A 308 6.04 13.00 3.36
CA ALA A 308 4.98 13.56 4.20
C ALA A 308 3.56 13.16 3.75
N ASN A 309 3.39 12.79 2.47
CA ASN A 309 2.12 12.30 1.94
C ASN A 309 1.79 10.85 2.41
N GLY A 310 2.72 10.20 3.12
CA GLY A 310 2.63 8.83 3.62
C GLY A 310 2.83 7.74 2.57
N TYR A 311 3.45 8.06 1.43
CA TYR A 311 3.90 7.14 0.39
C TYR A 311 5.39 7.37 0.10
N SER A 312 5.87 6.77 -0.98
CA SER A 312 7.17 7.04 -1.59
C SER A 312 7.03 6.98 -3.11
N ASP A 313 8.01 7.52 -3.82
CA ASP A 313 8.28 7.42 -5.24
C ASP A 313 9.47 6.45 -5.50
N PRO A 314 9.32 5.13 -5.21
CA PRO A 314 10.45 4.21 -5.19
C PRO A 314 11.11 3.98 -6.55
N TYR A 315 12.44 3.87 -6.53
CA TYR A 315 13.26 3.33 -7.60
C TYR A 315 14.44 2.51 -7.03
N VAL A 316 14.97 1.59 -7.84
CA VAL A 316 16.01 0.65 -7.43
C VAL A 316 17.31 0.93 -8.17
N LYS A 317 18.43 0.97 -7.46
CA LYS A 317 19.79 0.99 -8.03
C LYS A 317 20.46 -0.35 -7.78
N ILE A 318 21.20 -0.82 -8.78
CA ILE A 318 21.89 -2.11 -8.76
C ILE A 318 23.35 -1.87 -9.11
N TYR A 319 24.25 -2.48 -8.33
CA TYR A 319 25.69 -2.44 -8.55
C TYR A 319 26.27 -3.85 -8.45
N LEU A 320 27.22 -4.19 -9.32
CA LEU A 320 27.97 -5.44 -9.24
C LEU A 320 29.41 -5.10 -8.84
N LYS A 321 29.76 -5.35 -7.58
CA LYS A 321 31.07 -5.05 -7.00
C LYS A 321 31.98 -6.29 -6.97
N PRO A 322 33.32 -6.15 -7.06
CA PRO A 322 34.06 -4.92 -7.36
C PRO A 322 33.77 -4.40 -8.76
N ASP A 323 33.53 -3.09 -8.88
CA ASP A 323 33.21 -2.41 -10.13
C ASP A 323 34.49 -1.81 -10.73
N GLU A 324 35.23 -2.64 -11.47
CA GLU A 324 36.54 -2.26 -12.04
C GLU A 324 36.38 -1.17 -13.11
N ASP A 325 35.27 -1.18 -13.85
CA ASP A 325 35.03 -0.28 -14.98
C ASP A 325 34.11 0.91 -14.66
N LYS A 326 33.64 1.04 -13.41
CA LYS A 326 32.61 2.03 -12.97
C LYS A 326 31.33 2.02 -13.83
N LYS A 327 31.03 0.88 -14.48
CA LYS A 327 29.91 0.71 -15.41
C LYS A 327 28.86 -0.27 -14.88
N SER A 328 29.03 -0.80 -13.67
CA SER A 328 28.09 -1.78 -13.10
C SER A 328 26.77 -1.17 -12.61
N LYS A 329 26.63 0.16 -12.65
CA LYS A 329 25.44 0.84 -12.14
C LYS A 329 24.26 0.71 -13.11
N HIS A 330 23.21 0.07 -12.65
CA HIS A 330 21.89 0.13 -13.28
C HIS A 330 20.86 0.78 -12.36
N LYS A 331 19.79 1.31 -12.94
CA LYS A 331 18.66 1.89 -12.21
C LYS A 331 17.34 1.56 -12.90
N THR A 332 16.29 1.36 -12.12
CA THR A 332 14.93 1.18 -12.63
C THR A 332 14.26 2.52 -12.95
N ALA A 333 13.09 2.46 -13.57
CA ALA A 333 12.16 3.59 -13.58
C ALA A 333 11.67 3.92 -12.15
N VAL A 334 11.28 5.19 -11.95
CA VAL A 334 10.65 5.67 -10.72
C VAL A 334 9.15 5.36 -10.77
N LYS A 335 8.62 4.75 -9.71
CA LYS A 335 7.18 4.47 -9.58
C LYS A 335 6.60 5.44 -8.56
N LYS A 336 5.68 6.31 -8.97
CA LYS A 336 5.19 7.38 -8.10
C LYS A 336 4.13 6.91 -7.10
N LYS A 337 4.16 7.48 -5.89
CA LYS A 337 3.14 7.41 -4.84
C LYS A 337 2.68 5.98 -4.55
N THR A 338 3.63 5.08 -4.33
CA THR A 338 3.35 3.66 -4.06
C THR A 338 4.33 3.06 -3.06
N LEU A 339 3.82 2.16 -2.23
CA LEU A 339 4.62 1.37 -1.28
C LEU A 339 4.70 -0.12 -1.69
N ASN A 340 4.08 -0.46 -2.81
CA ASN A 340 4.09 -1.80 -3.42
C ASN A 340 4.38 -1.68 -4.93
N PRO A 341 5.53 -1.10 -5.34
CA PRO A 341 5.85 -0.88 -6.75
C PRO A 341 6.10 -2.19 -7.50
N GLU A 342 5.61 -2.27 -8.74
CA GLU A 342 5.99 -3.29 -9.70
C GLU A 342 6.89 -2.67 -10.79
N PHE A 343 8.11 -3.19 -10.89
CA PHE A 343 9.11 -2.75 -11.86
C PHE A 343 9.09 -3.66 -13.09
N ASN A 344 9.24 -4.97 -12.86
CA ASN A 344 9.39 -5.99 -13.90
C ASN A 344 10.50 -5.64 -14.92
N GLU A 345 11.62 -5.10 -14.42
CA GLU A 345 12.76 -4.66 -15.23
C GLU A 345 13.93 -5.65 -15.08
N GLU A 346 14.62 -5.95 -16.18
CA GLU A 346 15.77 -6.86 -16.18
C GLU A 346 17.03 -6.16 -16.67
N PHE A 347 18.13 -6.42 -15.98
CA PHE A 347 19.45 -5.86 -16.23
C PHE A 347 20.45 -6.98 -16.50
N PHE A 348 21.47 -6.70 -17.31
CA PHE A 348 22.43 -7.70 -17.74
C PHE A 348 23.86 -7.24 -17.46
N TYR A 349 24.63 -8.10 -16.79
CA TYR A 349 26.05 -7.92 -16.54
C TYR A 349 26.84 -8.96 -17.32
N GLU A 350 27.70 -8.50 -18.22
CA GLU A 350 28.63 -9.38 -18.92
C GLU A 350 29.75 -9.81 -17.97
N ILE A 351 29.77 -11.10 -17.61
CA ILE A 351 30.74 -11.64 -16.66
C ILE A 351 30.87 -13.14 -16.84
N LYS A 352 32.11 -13.64 -16.82
CA LYS A 352 32.39 -15.08 -16.87
C LYS A 352 31.93 -15.76 -15.58
N HIS A 353 31.42 -16.99 -15.73
CA HIS A 353 30.90 -17.79 -14.62
C HIS A 353 31.89 -17.94 -13.45
N GLY A 354 33.18 -18.15 -13.76
CA GLY A 354 34.23 -18.31 -12.74
C GLY A 354 34.54 -17.03 -11.94
N ASP A 355 34.28 -15.85 -12.52
CA ASP A 355 34.51 -14.57 -11.85
C ASP A 355 33.28 -14.09 -11.09
N LEU A 356 32.09 -14.57 -11.45
CA LEU A 356 30.84 -14.24 -10.76
C LEU A 356 30.89 -14.60 -9.27
N ALA A 357 31.55 -15.70 -8.89
CA ALA A 357 31.71 -16.10 -7.50
C ALA A 357 32.48 -15.06 -6.64
N LYS A 358 33.32 -14.23 -7.28
CA LYS A 358 34.09 -13.17 -6.61
C LYS A 358 33.32 -11.85 -6.54
N LYS A 359 32.19 -11.74 -7.25
CA LYS A 359 31.36 -10.53 -7.25
C LYS A 359 30.32 -10.56 -6.15
N THR A 360 29.84 -9.37 -5.83
CA THR A 360 28.77 -9.08 -4.89
C THR A 360 27.78 -8.14 -5.56
N LEU A 361 26.51 -8.52 -5.59
CA LEU A 361 25.42 -7.73 -6.13
C LEU A 361 24.78 -6.91 -5.00
N GLU A 362 24.86 -5.59 -5.12
CA GLU A 362 24.20 -4.66 -4.21
C GLU A 362 22.95 -4.11 -4.87
N VAL A 363 21.82 -4.20 -4.17
CA VAL A 363 20.53 -3.70 -4.63
C VAL A 363 20.00 -2.74 -3.57
N THR A 364 19.75 -1.49 -3.95
CA THR A 364 19.32 -0.43 -3.04
C THR A 364 18.06 0.24 -3.56
N VAL A 365 17.07 0.41 -2.69
CA VAL A 365 15.79 1.05 -2.96
C VAL A 365 15.83 2.46 -2.37
N TRP A 366 15.39 3.42 -3.16
CA TRP A 366 15.45 4.84 -2.87
C TRP A 366 14.09 5.47 -3.14
N ASP A 367 13.75 6.51 -2.39
CA ASP A 367 12.66 7.42 -2.70
C ASP A 367 13.18 8.52 -3.62
N TYR A 368 12.44 8.83 -4.69
CA TYR A 368 12.80 9.91 -5.60
C TYR A 368 12.10 11.19 -5.19
N ASP A 369 12.88 12.24 -4.99
CA ASP A 369 12.35 13.50 -4.52
C ASP A 369 12.66 14.66 -5.46
N ILE A 370 11.66 15.47 -5.74
CA ILE A 370 11.81 16.65 -6.60
C ILE A 370 12.44 17.77 -5.77
N GLY A 371 13.67 18.14 -6.11
CA GLY A 371 14.34 19.33 -5.56
C GLY A 371 15.04 19.13 -4.20
N LYS A 372 15.07 17.91 -3.66
CA LYS A 372 15.91 17.52 -2.50
C LYS A 372 16.73 16.27 -2.83
N SER A 373 17.62 15.87 -1.92
CA SER A 373 18.32 14.59 -2.02
C SER A 373 17.34 13.43 -1.87
N ASN A 374 17.51 12.40 -2.69
CA ASN A 374 16.71 11.18 -2.65
C ASN A 374 16.90 10.42 -1.31
N ASP A 375 15.80 10.04 -0.67
CA ASP A 375 15.83 9.34 0.61
C ASP A 375 16.14 7.84 0.44
N PHE A 376 17.02 7.29 1.28
CA PHE A 376 17.33 5.86 1.25
C PHE A 376 16.23 5.06 1.96
N ILE A 377 15.53 4.20 1.22
CA ILE A 377 14.52 3.32 1.77
C ILE A 377 15.21 2.09 2.36
N GLY A 378 15.97 1.33 1.58
CA GLY A 378 16.68 0.18 2.14
C GLY A 378 17.46 -0.62 1.12
N GLY A 379 18.30 -1.55 1.58
CA GLY A 379 19.22 -2.28 0.71
C GLY A 379 19.34 -3.76 1.03
N VAL A 380 19.77 -4.52 0.03
CA VAL A 380 20.15 -5.93 0.16
C VAL A 380 21.43 -6.19 -0.62
N VAL A 381 22.29 -7.04 -0.04
CA VAL A 381 23.56 -7.47 -0.64
C VAL A 381 23.53 -8.96 -0.84
N LEU A 382 23.78 -9.41 -2.07
CA LEU A 382 23.82 -10.82 -2.47
C LEU A 382 25.24 -11.16 -2.91
N GLY A 383 25.84 -12.18 -2.31
CA GLY A 383 27.22 -12.57 -2.57
C GLY A 383 27.62 -13.77 -1.73
N ILE A 384 28.83 -14.30 -1.94
CA ILE A 384 29.37 -15.44 -1.19
C ILE A 384 29.52 -15.15 0.32
N ASN A 385 29.68 -13.87 0.68
CA ASN A 385 29.83 -13.42 2.07
C ASN A 385 28.48 -13.07 2.73
N ALA A 386 27.37 -13.18 2.00
CA ALA A 386 26.05 -12.95 2.55
C ALA A 386 25.64 -14.10 3.51
N LYS A 387 24.55 -13.91 4.26
CA LYS A 387 24.02 -14.91 5.20
C LYS A 387 22.56 -15.24 4.87
N GLY A 388 22.14 -16.46 5.20
CA GLY A 388 20.75 -16.93 5.05
C GLY A 388 20.27 -16.95 3.61
N GLU A 389 19.03 -16.49 3.37
CA GLU A 389 18.39 -16.49 2.05
C GLU A 389 19.16 -15.68 0.98
N ARG A 390 19.91 -14.65 1.40
CA ARG A 390 20.77 -13.86 0.52
C ARG A 390 21.88 -14.71 -0.11
N LEU A 391 22.57 -15.50 0.71
CA LEU A 391 23.60 -16.44 0.27
C LEU A 391 22.99 -17.55 -0.58
N LYS A 392 21.88 -18.13 -0.14
CA LYS A 392 21.18 -19.21 -0.83
C LYS A 392 20.77 -18.78 -2.24
N HIS A 393 20.25 -17.56 -2.40
CA HIS A 393 19.89 -17.01 -3.72
C HIS A 393 21.12 -16.86 -4.62
N TRP A 394 22.20 -16.28 -4.11
CA TRP A 394 23.45 -16.14 -4.87
C TRP A 394 24.03 -17.50 -5.28
N PHE A 395 24.10 -18.43 -4.33
CA PHE A 395 24.64 -19.77 -4.54
C PHE A 395 23.81 -20.60 -5.52
N ASP A 396 22.48 -20.57 -5.41
CA ASP A 396 21.63 -21.31 -6.34
C ASP A 396 21.72 -20.77 -7.76
N CYS A 397 21.91 -19.44 -7.93
CA CYS A 397 22.18 -18.85 -9.24
C CYS A 397 23.52 -19.33 -9.82
N LEU A 398 24.57 -19.40 -8.99
CA LEU A 398 25.88 -19.91 -9.40
C LEU A 398 25.84 -21.41 -9.78
N LYS A 399 25.08 -22.21 -9.03
CA LYS A 399 24.98 -23.66 -9.21
C LYS A 399 24.08 -24.04 -10.40
N ASN A 400 22.92 -23.38 -10.54
CA ASN A 400 21.91 -23.73 -11.54
C ASN A 400 22.00 -22.77 -12.74
N LYS A 401 22.98 -23.03 -13.63
CA LYS A 401 23.13 -22.26 -14.88
C LYS A 401 21.84 -22.28 -15.70
N ASP A 402 21.54 -21.15 -16.34
CA ASP A 402 20.39 -20.93 -17.22
C ASP A 402 19.00 -21.07 -16.58
N LYS A 403 18.94 -21.34 -15.27
CA LYS A 403 17.70 -21.35 -14.50
C LYS A 403 17.44 -19.98 -13.88
N LYS A 404 16.23 -19.46 -14.07
CA LYS A 404 15.75 -18.25 -13.38
C LYS A 404 15.33 -18.62 -11.97
N ILE A 405 15.83 -17.87 -10.99
CA ILE A 405 15.52 -18.08 -9.58
C ILE A 405 15.00 -16.77 -9.03
N GLU A 406 13.81 -16.80 -8.41
CA GLU A 406 13.17 -15.62 -7.84
C GLU A 406 13.08 -15.78 -6.33
N ARG A 407 13.50 -14.77 -5.57
CA ARG A 407 13.35 -14.77 -4.11
C ARG A 407 13.10 -13.38 -3.55
N TRP A 408 12.26 -13.35 -2.51
CA TRP A 408 12.05 -12.20 -1.67
C TRP A 408 13.23 -11.99 -0.73
N HIS A 409 13.58 -10.72 -0.52
CA HIS A 409 14.56 -10.30 0.49
C HIS A 409 14.02 -9.13 1.30
N THR A 410 14.24 -9.17 2.61
CA THR A 410 13.96 -8.04 3.50
C THR A 410 14.99 -6.94 3.29
N LEU A 411 14.52 -5.70 3.17
CA LEU A 411 15.38 -4.53 3.01
C LEU A 411 15.95 -4.12 4.36
N THR A 412 17.27 -3.89 4.40
CA THR A 412 17.98 -3.39 5.56
C THR A 412 18.09 -1.86 5.51
N ASN A 413 18.19 -1.22 6.67
CA ASN A 413 18.40 0.22 6.81
C ASN A 413 19.87 0.65 6.59
N GLU A 414 20.79 -0.30 6.42
CA GLU A 414 22.21 -0.03 6.22
C GLU A 414 22.54 0.12 4.73
N LEU A 415 23.26 1.17 4.40
CA LEU A 415 23.81 1.35 3.06
C LEU A 415 24.95 0.33 2.84
N PRO A 416 24.89 -0.48 1.77
CA PRO A 416 25.97 -1.39 1.41
C PRO A 416 27.31 -0.64 1.24
N GLY A 417 28.26 -0.88 2.14
CA GLY A 417 29.59 -0.26 2.14
C GLY A 417 29.90 0.68 3.31
N ALA A 418 28.97 0.93 4.23
CA ALA A 418 29.25 1.70 5.46
C ALA A 418 30.14 0.95 6.50
N VAL A 419 30.45 -0.32 6.26
CA VAL A 419 31.21 -1.19 7.18
C VAL A 419 32.70 -1.32 6.80
N LEU A 420 33.21 -0.49 5.88
CA LEU A 420 34.62 -0.53 5.44
C LEU A 420 35.42 0.71 5.84
N SER A 421 34.95 1.45 6.85
CA SER A 421 35.59 2.66 7.36
C SER A 421 35.71 2.62 8.90
N ASP A 422 36.22 1.52 9.44
CA ASP A 422 36.78 1.48 10.81
C ASP A 422 38.09 0.70 10.81
#